data_AF-A0A9Q0LWB1-F1
#
_entry.id   AF-A0A9Q0LWB1-F1
#
_cell.length_a   1.000
_cell.length_b   1.000
_cell.length_c   1.000
_cell.angle_alpha   90.00
_cell.angle_beta   90.00
_cell.angle_gamma   90.00
#
_symmetry.space_group_name_H-M   'P 1'
#
loop_
_entity.id
_entity.type
_entity.pdbx_description
1 polymer ?
#
loop_
_entity_poly.entity_id
_entity_poly.type
_entity_poly.pdbx_seq_one_letter_code
_entity_poly.pdbx_strand_id
1 'polypeptide(L)'
;MGLETQEISTIIGASLGIFGASIIIIIFLNFKEYKIFYRKLVFVLSIYDFFQSISFLLPGISNKIICDIQYYMIPIFGTTPSFWAATISIISYLKIVKQFNDTKLNKIYKWIHLSILIPMIILVIDAIISHDYKKPKTYWCTPTTRISLIFAYSFFWIFIISCLIFYILTMIRLRKFIKLISEGYSSTKISQTNQIWIQIRMSLIPLIEIIVTIPITIKRIREIINPSVSEINSLDIISSLLICSQGFWDFWIFIIFDPEIRSKLKINCCSSSYSKYYQEINLVNFQNHNQNQNQNQNQNQNQIFFENDDLN
;
A
#
# COMPACT_ATOMS: atom_id res chain seq x y z
N MET A 1 -34.18 1.47 -9.99
CA MET A 1 -33.07 1.34 -10.95
C MET A 1 -31.71 1.64 -10.31
N GLY A 2 -31.51 2.75 -9.60
CA GLY A 2 -30.19 3.06 -9.01
C GLY A 2 -29.66 2.08 -7.94
N LEU A 3 -30.53 1.56 -7.06
CA LEU A 3 -30.12 0.69 -5.94
C LEU A 3 -29.54 -0.66 -6.40
N GLU A 4 -30.22 -1.33 -7.34
CA GLU A 4 -29.78 -2.61 -7.91
C GLU A 4 -28.43 -2.46 -8.63
N THR A 5 -28.24 -1.37 -9.39
CA THR A 5 -26.96 -1.11 -10.06
C THR A 5 -25.83 -0.84 -9.07
N GLN A 6 -26.12 -0.17 -7.95
CA GLN A 6 -25.15 0.05 -6.89
C GLN A 6 -24.78 -1.29 -6.23
N GLU A 7 -25.76 -2.13 -5.92
CA GLU A 7 -25.57 -3.46 -5.34
C GLU A 7 -24.69 -4.34 -6.22
N ILE A 8 -25.00 -4.45 -7.52
CA ILE A 8 -24.19 -5.23 -8.47
C ILE A 8 -22.75 -4.72 -8.51
N SER A 9 -22.57 -3.40 -8.56
CA SER A 9 -21.25 -2.77 -8.53
C SER A 9 -20.46 -3.11 -7.26
N THR A 10 -21.11 -3.03 -6.10
CA THR A 10 -20.52 -3.41 -4.82
C THR A 10 -20.10 -4.88 -4.80
N ILE A 11 -20.96 -5.79 -5.26
CA ILE A 11 -20.66 -7.24 -5.27
C ILE A 11 -19.45 -7.52 -6.17
N ILE A 12 -19.41 -6.95 -7.37
CA ILE A 12 -18.28 -7.12 -8.29
C ILE A 12 -16.99 -6.58 -7.65
N GLY A 13 -17.04 -5.34 -7.14
CA GLY A 13 -15.89 -4.70 -6.50
C GLY A 13 -15.38 -5.49 -5.31
N ALA A 14 -16.27 -5.89 -4.40
CA ALA A 14 -15.93 -6.66 -3.20
C ALA A 14 -15.36 -8.04 -3.55
N SER A 15 -15.90 -8.71 -4.57
CA SER A 15 -15.38 -10.00 -5.03
C SER A 15 -13.94 -9.88 -5.55
N LEU A 16 -13.67 -8.84 -6.34
CA LEU A 16 -12.30 -8.54 -6.79
C LEU A 16 -11.38 -8.20 -5.62
N GLY A 17 -11.85 -7.37 -4.69
CA GLY A 17 -11.10 -6.97 -3.49
C GLY A 17 -10.70 -8.17 -2.63
N ILE A 18 -11.65 -9.06 -2.32
CA ILE A 18 -11.41 -10.32 -1.59
C ILE A 18 -10.40 -11.18 -2.33
N PHE A 19 -10.56 -11.35 -3.64
CA PHE A 19 -9.67 -12.17 -4.46
C PHE A 19 -8.22 -11.63 -4.42
N GLY A 20 -8.03 -10.34 -4.68
CA GLY A 20 -6.71 -9.71 -4.66
C GLY A 20 -6.04 -9.78 -3.29
N ALA A 21 -6.76 -9.40 -2.23
CA ALA A 21 -6.26 -9.43 -0.86
C ALA A 21 -5.89 -10.85 -0.42
N SER A 22 -6.72 -11.84 -0.75
CA SER A 22 -6.46 -13.26 -0.42
C SER A 22 -5.18 -13.77 -1.06
N ILE A 23 -4.92 -13.40 -2.32
CA ILE A 23 -3.68 -13.83 -2.99
C ILE A 23 -2.45 -13.23 -2.31
N ILE A 24 -2.47 -11.94 -1.95
CA ILE A 24 -1.35 -11.33 -1.20
C ILE A 24 -1.12 -12.07 0.12
N ILE A 25 -2.18 -12.33 0.89
CA ILE A 25 -2.13 -13.04 2.16
C ILE A 25 -1.51 -14.43 1.97
N ILE A 26 -1.98 -15.21 1.00
CA ILE A 26 -1.49 -16.56 0.70
C ILE A 26 -0.01 -16.54 0.32
N ILE A 27 0.41 -15.62 -0.56
CA ILE A 27 1.82 -15.47 -0.96
C ILE A 27 2.69 -15.15 0.26
N PHE A 28 2.26 -14.19 1.08
CA PHE A 28 3.05 -13.77 2.24
C PHE A 28 3.21 -14.90 3.29
N LEU A 29 2.18 -15.72 3.48
CA LEU A 29 2.22 -16.84 4.43
C LEU A 29 3.09 -18.00 3.93
N ASN A 30 3.02 -18.32 2.64
CA ASN A 30 3.73 -19.48 2.07
C ASN A 30 5.24 -19.24 1.87
N PHE A 31 5.65 -18.01 1.55
CA PHE A 31 7.03 -17.73 1.19
C PHE A 31 7.77 -16.95 2.29
N LYS A 32 8.59 -17.67 3.07
CA LYS A 32 9.41 -17.08 4.14
C LYS A 32 10.36 -15.98 3.66
N GLU A 33 10.84 -16.08 2.42
CA GLU A 33 11.74 -15.11 1.79
C GLU A 33 11.10 -13.73 1.58
N TYR A 34 9.76 -13.65 1.57
CA TYR A 34 9.03 -12.40 1.34
C TYR A 34 8.69 -11.65 2.63
N LYS A 35 9.26 -12.03 3.77
CA LYS A 35 9.06 -11.37 5.07
C LYS A 35 9.92 -10.10 5.25
N ILE A 36 10.19 -9.38 4.15
CA ILE A 36 10.86 -8.08 4.15
C ILE A 36 9.92 -7.05 4.81
N PHE A 37 10.49 -6.05 5.50
CA PHE A 37 9.74 -5.05 6.25
C PHE A 37 8.59 -4.41 5.46
N TYR A 38 8.86 -3.97 4.23
CA TYR A 38 7.85 -3.36 3.39
C TYR A 38 6.68 -4.32 3.07
N ARG A 39 6.99 -5.57 2.72
CA ARG A 39 5.97 -6.57 2.40
C ARG A 39 5.09 -6.93 3.61
N LYS A 40 5.60 -6.75 4.84
CA LYS A 40 4.78 -6.84 6.07
C LYS A 40 3.71 -5.75 6.12
N LEU A 41 4.00 -4.54 5.64
CA LEU A 41 3.02 -3.45 5.59
C LEU A 41 1.90 -3.77 4.61
N VAL A 42 2.25 -4.22 3.39
CA VAL A 42 1.26 -4.64 2.39
C VAL A 42 0.43 -5.81 2.89
N PHE A 43 1.06 -6.80 3.54
CA PHE A 43 0.34 -7.91 4.15
C PHE A 43 -0.72 -7.45 5.16
N VAL A 44 -0.37 -6.52 6.06
CA VAL A 44 -1.32 -5.97 7.03
C VAL A 44 -2.43 -5.18 6.33
N LEU A 45 -2.08 -4.33 5.36
CA LEU A 45 -3.04 -3.59 4.53
C LEU A 45 -4.06 -4.55 3.89
N SER A 46 -3.60 -5.62 3.24
CA SER A 46 -4.47 -6.61 2.59
C SER A 46 -5.41 -7.35 3.55
N ILE A 47 -5.03 -7.56 4.81
CA ILE A 47 -5.95 -8.12 5.81
C ILE A 47 -7.14 -7.16 6.00
N TYR A 48 -6.88 -5.86 6.10
CA TYR A 48 -7.93 -4.87 6.27
C TYR A 48 -8.78 -4.69 5.01
N ASP A 49 -8.17 -4.73 3.82
CA ASP A 49 -8.93 -4.70 2.56
C ASP A 49 -9.86 -5.91 2.42
N PHE A 50 -9.40 -7.10 2.85
CA PHE A 50 -10.22 -8.31 2.87
C PHE A 50 -11.48 -8.12 3.74
N PHE A 51 -11.30 -7.62 4.97
CA PHE A 51 -12.43 -7.34 5.86
C PHE A 51 -13.30 -6.17 5.37
N GLN A 52 -12.71 -5.17 4.72
CA GLN A 52 -13.44 -4.06 4.12
C GLN A 52 -14.39 -4.58 3.03
N SER A 53 -13.89 -5.41 2.11
CA SER A 53 -14.73 -6.01 1.07
C SER A 53 -15.84 -6.90 1.67
N ILE A 54 -15.55 -7.67 2.73
CA ILE A 54 -16.59 -8.42 3.47
C ILE A 54 -17.65 -7.48 4.05
N SER A 55 -17.25 -6.36 4.65
CA SER A 55 -18.15 -5.39 5.27
C SER A 55 -19.16 -4.83 4.26
N PHE A 56 -18.71 -4.58 3.03
CA PHE A 56 -19.55 -4.08 1.95
C PHE A 56 -20.40 -5.16 1.27
N LEU A 57 -20.02 -6.44 1.37
CA LEU A 57 -20.78 -7.56 0.82
C LEU A 57 -22.04 -7.89 1.67
N LEU A 58 -22.02 -7.56 2.97
CA LEU A 58 -23.15 -7.79 3.85
C LEU A 58 -24.39 -6.97 3.41
N PRO A 59 -25.56 -7.60 3.18
CA PRO A 59 -26.76 -6.90 2.73
C PRO A 59 -27.47 -6.20 3.91
N GLY A 60 -27.11 -4.94 4.19
CA GLY A 60 -27.62 -4.17 5.33
C GLY A 60 -29.14 -3.94 5.34
N ILE A 61 -29.81 -4.03 4.19
CA ILE A 61 -31.26 -3.83 4.06
C ILE A 61 -32.06 -5.03 4.61
N SER A 62 -31.45 -6.22 4.66
CA SER A 62 -32.17 -7.48 4.89
C SER A 62 -32.51 -7.76 6.37
N ASN A 63 -31.65 -7.34 7.30
CA ASN A 63 -31.78 -7.68 8.72
C ASN A 63 -31.13 -6.60 9.60
N LYS A 64 -31.81 -6.22 10.69
CA LYS A 64 -31.31 -5.25 11.68
C LYS A 64 -29.92 -5.65 12.22
N ILE A 65 -29.71 -6.93 12.55
CA ILE A 65 -28.43 -7.41 13.10
C ILE A 65 -27.31 -7.25 12.07
N ILE A 66 -27.59 -7.56 10.80
CA ILE A 66 -26.60 -7.40 9.71
C ILE A 66 -26.30 -5.92 9.49
N CYS A 67 -27.32 -5.07 9.58
CA CYS A 67 -27.18 -3.61 9.49
C CYS A 67 -26.32 -3.06 10.64
N ASP A 68 -26.55 -3.51 11.87
CA ASP A 68 -25.75 -3.13 13.05
C ASP A 68 -24.28 -3.52 12.85
N ILE A 69 -24.01 -4.78 12.45
CA ILE A 69 -22.65 -5.26 12.18
C ILE A 69 -21.99 -4.41 11.09
N GLN A 70 -22.69 -4.17 9.98
CA GLN A 70 -22.17 -3.39 8.87
C GLN A 70 -21.88 -1.94 9.27
N TYR A 71 -22.72 -1.35 10.11
CA TYR A 71 -22.57 0.02 10.60
C TYR A 71 -21.27 0.21 11.40
N TYR A 72 -20.82 -0.79 12.15
CA TYR A 72 -19.50 -0.75 12.81
C TYR A 72 -18.35 -1.11 11.88
N MET A 73 -18.53 -2.13 11.04
CA MET A 73 -17.46 -2.66 10.21
C MET A 73 -17.02 -1.68 9.12
N ILE A 74 -17.95 -1.01 8.44
CA ILE A 74 -17.62 -0.10 7.32
C ILE A 74 -16.70 1.05 7.76
N PRO A 75 -16.97 1.80 8.85
CA PRO A 75 -16.07 2.87 9.28
C PRO A 75 -14.69 2.36 9.70
N ILE A 76 -14.63 1.25 10.45
CA ILE A 76 -13.39 0.66 10.96
C ILE A 76 -12.53 0.15 9.80
N PHE A 77 -13.07 -0.78 9.02
CA PHE A 77 -12.35 -1.43 7.92
C PHE A 77 -12.27 -0.54 6.68
N GLY A 78 -13.10 0.50 6.56
CA GLY A 78 -13.00 1.48 5.48
C GLY A 78 -11.99 2.60 5.72
N THR A 79 -11.67 2.93 6.98
CA THR A 79 -10.68 3.97 7.31
C THR A 79 -9.29 3.41 7.50
N THR A 80 -9.19 2.16 7.97
CA THR A 80 -7.92 1.52 8.30
C THR A 80 -6.99 1.32 7.08
N PRO A 81 -7.47 0.91 5.89
CA PRO A 81 -6.62 0.84 4.70
C PRO A 81 -5.94 2.17 4.37
N SER A 82 -6.68 3.28 4.43
CA SER A 82 -6.12 4.61 4.21
C SER A 82 -5.07 5.00 5.25
N PHE A 83 -5.22 4.57 6.52
CA PHE A 83 -4.18 4.71 7.54
C PHE A 83 -2.90 3.94 7.17
N TRP A 84 -3.03 2.70 6.71
CA TRP A 84 -1.89 1.88 6.30
C TRP A 84 -1.23 2.41 5.03
N ALA A 85 -1.99 2.93 4.07
CA ALA A 85 -1.46 3.63 2.91
C ALA A 85 -0.66 4.90 3.31
N ALA A 86 -1.20 5.72 4.22
CA ALA A 86 -0.48 6.88 4.77
C ALA A 86 0.80 6.45 5.49
N THR A 87 0.73 5.38 6.28
CA THR A 87 1.88 4.77 6.94
C THR A 87 2.95 4.35 5.94
N ILE A 88 2.55 3.66 4.87
CA ILE A 88 3.46 3.25 3.80
C ILE A 88 4.16 4.47 3.20
N SER A 89 3.43 5.54 2.88
CA SER A 89 4.01 6.80 2.38
C SER A 89 5.01 7.42 3.36
N ILE A 90 4.71 7.45 4.67
CA ILE A 90 5.60 7.96 5.70
C ILE A 90 6.86 7.10 5.82
N ILE A 91 6.72 5.78 5.84
CA ILE A 91 7.85 4.85 5.90
C ILE A 91 8.75 4.99 4.67
N SER A 92 8.17 5.12 3.48
CA SER A 92 8.92 5.39 2.25
C SER A 92 9.70 6.69 2.35
N TYR A 93 9.09 7.75 2.88
CA TYR A 93 9.78 9.02 3.15
C TYR A 93 10.96 8.82 4.13
N LEU A 94 10.74 8.14 5.25
CA LEU A 94 11.79 7.90 6.26
C LEU A 94 12.93 7.04 5.72
N LYS A 95 12.63 6.03 4.90
CA LYS A 95 13.66 5.20 4.27
C LYS A 95 14.44 5.98 3.21
N ILE A 96 13.77 6.63 2.27
CA ILE A 96 14.42 7.25 1.10
C ILE A 96 15.10 8.56 1.47
N VAL A 97 14.41 9.42 2.23
CA VAL A 97 14.87 10.79 2.51
C VAL A 97 15.71 10.85 3.78
N LYS A 98 15.29 10.13 4.84
CA LYS A 98 16.01 10.12 6.12
C LYS A 98 16.99 8.96 6.26
N GLN A 99 17.04 8.05 5.28
CA GLN A 99 17.97 6.90 5.26
C GLN A 99 17.91 6.07 6.54
N PHE A 100 16.70 5.86 7.07
CA PHE A 100 16.55 5.06 8.27
C PHE A 100 16.87 3.58 8.00
N ASN A 101 17.68 2.98 8.87
CA ASN A 101 17.96 1.55 8.84
C ASN A 101 16.72 0.74 9.24
N ASP A 102 16.64 -0.51 8.79
CA ASP A 102 15.47 -1.38 9.02
C ASP A 102 15.20 -1.63 10.51
N THR A 103 16.23 -1.61 11.36
CA THR A 103 16.08 -1.72 12.83
C THR A 103 15.30 -0.55 13.42
N LYS A 104 15.54 0.68 12.95
CA LYS A 104 14.80 1.87 13.40
C LYS A 104 13.36 1.82 12.89
N LEU A 105 13.16 1.43 11.63
CA LEU A 105 11.84 1.30 11.03
C LEU A 105 10.99 0.23 11.72
N ASN A 106 11.58 -0.92 12.11
CA ASN A 106 10.89 -1.95 12.89
C ASN A 106 10.44 -1.46 14.27
N LYS A 107 11.19 -0.57 14.93
CA LYS A 107 10.75 0.04 16.20
C LYS A 107 9.56 0.97 15.95
N ILE A 108 9.64 1.83 14.95
CA ILE A 108 8.54 2.74 14.57
C ILE A 108 7.28 1.96 14.19
N TYR A 109 7.42 0.85 13.46
CA TYR A 109 6.31 -0.03 13.09
C TYR A 109 5.52 -0.58 14.29
N LYS A 110 6.20 -0.92 15.39
CA LYS A 110 5.49 -1.35 16.61
C LYS A 110 4.64 -0.23 17.21
N TRP A 111 5.15 1.01 17.20
CA TRP A 111 4.41 2.19 17.65
C TRP A 111 3.25 2.54 16.72
N ILE A 112 3.42 2.37 15.41
CA ILE A 112 2.35 2.56 14.41
C ILE A 112 1.17 1.62 14.70
N HIS A 113 1.44 0.33 14.96
CA HIS A 113 0.40 -0.64 15.33
C HIS A 113 -0.36 -0.27 16.61
N LEU A 114 0.30 0.39 17.56
CA LEU A 114 -0.40 0.92 18.73
C LEU A 114 -1.22 2.17 18.37
N SER A 115 -0.70 3.02 17.48
CA SER A 115 -1.35 4.28 17.11
C SER A 115 -2.68 4.11 16.37
N ILE A 116 -2.88 3.01 15.63
CA ILE A 116 -4.13 2.74 14.93
C ILE A 116 -5.30 2.37 15.86
N LEU A 117 -4.99 1.91 17.07
CA LEU A 117 -6.02 1.57 18.04
C LEU A 117 -6.84 2.81 18.45
N ILE A 118 -6.20 3.98 18.49
CA ILE A 118 -6.84 5.25 18.88
C ILE A 118 -7.97 5.64 17.90
N PRO A 119 -7.74 5.81 16.58
CA PRO A 119 -8.82 6.13 15.65
C PRO A 119 -9.87 5.02 15.59
N MET A 120 -9.50 3.74 15.73
CA MET A 120 -10.48 2.66 15.81
C MET A 120 -11.42 2.80 17.01
N ILE A 121 -10.89 3.10 18.21
CA ILE A 121 -11.70 3.32 19.40
C ILE A 121 -12.65 4.51 19.20
N ILE A 122 -12.15 5.61 18.62
CA ILE A 122 -12.98 6.80 18.37
C ILE A 122 -14.13 6.50 17.41
N LEU A 123 -13.88 5.74 16.34
CA LEU A 123 -14.92 5.33 15.39
C LEU A 123 -15.98 4.42 16.04
N VAL A 124 -15.56 3.54 16.95
CA VAL A 124 -16.50 2.70 17.73
C VAL A 124 -17.34 3.56 18.66
N ILE A 125 -16.74 4.53 19.36
CA ILE A 125 -17.47 5.44 20.25
C ILE A 125 -18.49 6.27 19.47
N ASP A 126 -18.10 6.83 18.32
CA ASP A 126 -19.02 7.58 17.46
C ASP A 126 -20.21 6.71 17.02
N ALA A 127 -19.95 5.47 16.63
CA ALA A 127 -20.99 4.52 16.25
C ALA A 127 -21.95 4.20 17.41
N ILE A 128 -21.44 4.03 18.64
CA ILE A 128 -22.28 3.78 19.81
C ILE A 128 -23.17 4.99 20.14
N ILE A 129 -22.61 6.20 20.07
CA ILE A 129 -23.37 7.43 20.38
C ILE A 129 -24.41 7.71 19.30
N SER A 130 -24.08 7.42 18.05
CA SER A 130 -24.86 7.79 16.87
C SER A 130 -25.85 6.71 16.42
N HIS A 131 -26.29 5.85 17.34
CA HIS A 131 -27.20 4.72 17.12
C HIS A 131 -28.58 5.04 16.52
N ASP A 132 -28.78 6.25 15.99
CA ASP A 132 -29.92 6.65 15.17
C ASP A 132 -29.63 6.44 13.67
N TYR A 133 -29.72 5.19 13.21
CA TYR A 133 -29.85 4.92 11.78
C TYR A 133 -31.33 4.71 11.43
N LYS A 134 -31.87 5.53 10.52
CA LYS A 134 -33.17 5.27 9.87
C LYS A 134 -32.98 4.20 8.80
N LYS A 135 -34.08 3.57 8.35
CA LYS A 135 -34.06 2.60 7.22
C LYS A 135 -33.09 3.10 6.13
N PRO A 136 -32.13 2.26 5.70
CA PRO A 136 -31.06 2.70 4.82
C PRO A 136 -31.66 3.15 3.48
N LYS A 137 -31.28 4.35 3.03
CA LYS A 137 -31.62 4.89 1.71
C LYS A 137 -30.68 4.40 0.62
N THR A 138 -29.57 3.78 1.01
CA THR A 138 -28.52 3.21 0.17
C THR A 138 -28.39 1.71 0.45
N TYR A 139 -27.55 0.99 -0.30
CA TYR A 139 -27.32 -0.44 -0.07
C TYR A 139 -26.65 -0.74 1.30
N TRP A 140 -26.07 0.27 1.96
CA TRP A 140 -25.33 0.12 3.21
C TRP A 140 -25.97 0.87 4.37
N CYS A 141 -25.70 0.38 5.58
CA CYS A 141 -26.06 1.08 6.80
C CYS A 141 -25.06 2.19 7.11
N THR A 142 -25.42 3.43 6.81
CA THR A 142 -24.59 4.62 7.03
C THR A 142 -25.18 5.52 8.11
N PRO A 143 -24.33 6.27 8.84
CA PRO A 143 -24.81 7.27 9.80
C PRO A 143 -25.67 8.33 9.11
N THR A 144 -26.72 8.78 9.79
CA THR A 144 -27.67 9.75 9.20
C THR A 144 -27.48 11.17 9.74
N THR A 145 -26.84 11.31 10.89
CA THR A 145 -26.59 12.62 11.50
C THR A 145 -25.36 13.27 10.88
N ARG A 146 -25.44 14.59 10.60
CA ARG A 146 -24.30 15.36 10.07
C ARG A 146 -23.06 15.24 10.95
N ILE A 147 -23.24 15.19 12.27
CA ILE A 147 -22.14 15.11 13.23
C ILE A 147 -21.42 13.77 13.09
N SER A 148 -22.14 12.64 13.09
CA SER A 148 -21.53 11.31 12.89
C SER A 148 -20.89 11.18 11.51
N LEU A 149 -21.49 11.74 10.46
CA LEU A 149 -20.87 11.78 9.13
C LEU A 149 -19.51 12.51 9.15
N ILE A 150 -19.43 13.66 9.82
CA ILE A 150 -18.17 14.41 9.93
C ILE A 150 -17.14 13.60 10.71
N PHE A 151 -17.49 13.03 11.87
CA PHE A 151 -16.55 12.25 12.67
C PHE A 151 -16.10 10.97 11.97
N ALA A 152 -17.02 10.22 11.38
CA ALA A 152 -16.73 9.00 10.63
C ALA A 152 -15.79 9.26 9.45
N TYR A 153 -15.87 10.42 8.78
CA TYR A 153 -15.10 10.70 7.57
C TYR A 153 -13.86 11.58 7.79
N SER A 154 -13.77 12.29 8.90
CA SER A 154 -12.64 13.19 9.20
C SER A 154 -11.31 12.45 9.30
N PHE A 155 -11.28 11.29 9.97
CA PHE A 155 -10.06 10.46 10.05
C PHE A 155 -9.60 9.96 8.69
N PHE A 156 -10.54 9.53 7.85
CA PHE A 156 -10.26 9.13 6.49
C PHE A 156 -9.56 10.24 5.70
N TRP A 157 -10.06 11.47 5.74
CA TRP A 157 -9.41 12.59 5.04
C TRP A 157 -8.06 12.98 5.62
N ILE A 158 -7.90 12.94 6.95
CA ILE A 158 -6.60 13.20 7.59
C ILE A 158 -5.55 12.21 7.06
N PHE A 159 -5.90 10.92 6.95
CA PHE A 159 -4.99 9.91 6.43
C PHE A 159 -4.70 10.10 4.94
N ILE A 160 -5.70 10.40 4.12
CA ILE A 160 -5.50 10.66 2.68
C ILE A 160 -4.63 11.91 2.44
N ILE A 161 -4.86 13.00 3.19
CA ILE A 161 -4.04 14.22 3.09
C ILE A 161 -2.60 13.93 3.54
N SER A 162 -2.43 13.24 4.67
CA SER A 162 -1.11 12.81 5.15
C SER A 162 -0.40 11.95 4.09
N CYS A 163 -1.10 10.96 3.54
CA CYS A 163 -0.61 10.11 2.46
C CYS A 163 -0.10 10.94 1.27
N LEU A 164 -0.93 11.88 0.78
CA LEU A 164 -0.61 12.75 -0.35
C LEU A 164 0.64 13.60 -0.08
N ILE A 165 0.72 14.24 1.09
CA ILE A 165 1.86 15.09 1.47
C ILE A 165 3.16 14.28 1.47
N PHE A 166 3.19 13.15 2.18
CA PHE A 166 4.40 12.33 2.28
C PHE A 166 4.79 11.66 0.95
N TYR A 167 3.80 11.28 0.14
CA TYR A 167 4.03 10.78 -1.21
C TYR A 167 4.72 11.84 -2.09
N ILE A 168 4.16 13.06 -2.15
CA ILE A 168 4.74 14.17 -2.93
C ILE A 168 6.16 14.49 -2.44
N LEU A 169 6.36 14.61 -1.12
CA LEU A 169 7.68 14.90 -0.54
C LEU A 169 8.71 13.83 -0.90
N THR A 170 8.33 12.55 -0.84
CA THR A 170 9.20 11.42 -1.22
C THR A 170 9.57 11.53 -2.69
N MET A 171 8.60 11.74 -3.58
CA MET A 171 8.85 11.81 -5.02
C MET A 171 9.70 13.01 -5.44
N ILE A 172 9.49 14.19 -4.85
CA ILE A 172 10.32 15.38 -5.13
C ILE A 172 11.78 15.11 -4.72
N ARG A 173 12.00 14.57 -3.53
CA ARG A 173 13.35 14.28 -3.01
C ARG A 173 14.03 13.18 -3.80
N LEU A 174 13.28 12.15 -4.17
CA LEU A 174 13.77 11.06 -4.99
C LEU A 174 14.22 11.54 -6.37
N ARG A 175 13.42 12.36 -7.06
CA ARG A 175 13.81 12.92 -8.37
C ARG A 175 15.11 13.72 -8.29
N LYS A 176 15.26 14.54 -7.24
CA LYS A 176 16.52 15.27 -6.99
C LYS A 176 17.69 14.32 -6.75
N PHE A 177 17.50 13.28 -5.93
CA PHE A 177 18.53 12.28 -5.65
C PHE A 177 18.96 11.51 -6.90
N ILE A 178 18.01 11.09 -7.74
CA ILE A 178 18.31 10.39 -9.01
C ILE A 178 19.11 11.29 -9.96
N LYS A 179 18.72 12.57 -10.08
CA LYS A 179 19.45 13.54 -10.94
C LYS A 179 20.91 13.71 -10.50
N LEU A 180 21.15 13.81 -9.19
CA LEU A 180 22.51 13.90 -8.65
C LEU A 180 23.34 12.64 -8.89
N ILE A 181 22.71 11.46 -8.90
CA ILE A 181 23.38 10.20 -9.23
C ILE A 181 23.71 10.12 -10.74
N SER A 182 22.79 10.53 -11.61
CA SER A 182 23.04 10.51 -13.06
C SER A 182 24.19 11.43 -13.47
N GLU A 183 24.43 12.49 -12.70
CA GLU A 183 25.51 13.46 -12.95
C GLU A 183 26.85 13.06 -12.29
N GLY A 184 26.86 12.09 -11.37
CA GLY A 184 28.06 11.66 -10.63
C GLY A 184 28.13 10.14 -10.46
N TYR A 185 28.73 9.45 -11.43
CA TYR A 185 28.78 7.99 -11.51
C TYR A 185 29.78 7.41 -10.49
N SER A 186 29.27 6.70 -9.48
CA SER A 186 30.08 5.94 -8.51
C SER A 186 29.50 4.53 -8.35
N SER A 187 30.37 3.53 -8.48
CA SER A 187 30.07 2.09 -8.55
C SER A 187 29.54 1.47 -7.24
N THR A 188 29.81 2.07 -6.08
CA THR A 188 29.34 1.58 -4.76
C THR A 188 27.83 1.76 -4.53
N LYS A 189 27.12 2.47 -5.42
CA LYS A 189 25.67 2.75 -5.30
C LYS A 189 24.75 1.69 -5.92
N ILE A 190 25.28 0.71 -6.66
CA ILE A 190 24.47 -0.25 -7.45
C ILE A 190 23.68 -1.26 -6.58
N SER A 191 24.15 -1.61 -5.38
CA SER A 191 23.38 -2.47 -4.46
C SER A 191 22.27 -1.70 -3.72
N GLN A 192 22.50 -0.41 -3.43
CA GLN A 192 21.49 0.49 -2.85
C GLN A 192 20.39 0.83 -3.86
N THR A 193 20.70 0.94 -5.16
CA THR A 193 19.68 1.25 -6.18
C THR A 193 18.60 0.18 -6.25
N ASN A 194 18.92 -1.11 -6.16
CA ASN A 194 17.90 -2.18 -6.20
C ASN A 194 16.89 -2.09 -5.04
N GLN A 195 17.38 -1.83 -3.82
CA GLN A 195 16.50 -1.64 -2.65
C GLN A 195 15.65 -0.37 -2.79
N ILE A 196 16.21 0.70 -3.34
CA ILE A 196 15.49 1.94 -3.63
C ILE A 196 14.41 1.71 -4.69
N TRP A 197 14.71 0.99 -5.78
CA TRP A 197 13.72 0.68 -6.82
C TRP A 197 12.57 -0.18 -6.31
N ILE A 198 12.85 -1.16 -5.46
CA ILE A 198 11.81 -1.92 -4.76
C ILE A 198 10.94 -0.95 -3.96
N GLN A 199 11.53 -0.08 -3.15
CA GLN A 199 10.80 0.92 -2.36
C GLN A 199 9.94 1.86 -3.22
N ILE A 200 10.45 2.35 -4.36
CA ILE A 200 9.73 3.25 -5.28
C ILE A 200 8.47 2.58 -5.84
N ARG A 201 8.62 1.35 -6.34
CA ARG A 201 7.51 0.58 -6.93
C ARG A 201 6.40 0.35 -5.92
N MET A 202 6.83 0.07 -4.71
CA MET A 202 6.01 -0.17 -3.56
C MET A 202 5.34 1.14 -3.05
N SER A 203 5.95 2.31 -3.26
CA SER A 203 5.29 3.60 -3.06
C SER A 203 4.17 3.91 -4.08
N LEU A 204 3.89 3.04 -5.05
CA LEU A 204 2.72 3.17 -5.94
C LEU A 204 1.41 2.74 -5.28
N ILE A 205 1.47 1.89 -4.25
CA ILE A 205 0.27 1.46 -3.49
C ILE A 205 -0.46 2.69 -2.90
N PRO A 206 0.20 3.60 -2.17
CA PRO A 206 -0.47 4.81 -1.68
C PRO A 206 -0.98 5.75 -2.79
N LEU A 207 -0.35 5.73 -3.98
CA LEU A 207 -0.83 6.54 -5.11
C LEU A 207 -2.16 6.01 -5.65
N ILE A 208 -2.29 4.69 -5.81
CA ILE A 208 -3.53 4.10 -6.32
C ILE A 208 -4.67 4.31 -5.32
N GLU A 209 -4.38 4.21 -4.02
CA GLU A 209 -5.31 4.56 -2.94
C GLU A 209 -5.82 6.01 -3.08
N ILE A 210 -4.93 6.99 -3.28
CA ILE A 210 -5.34 8.39 -3.48
C ILE A 210 -6.26 8.52 -4.69
N ILE A 211 -5.98 7.83 -5.81
CA ILE A 211 -6.78 7.91 -7.03
C ILE A 211 -8.17 7.27 -6.83
N VAL A 212 -8.20 6.05 -6.28
CA VAL A 212 -9.41 5.27 -6.02
C VAL A 212 -10.33 5.98 -5.03
N THR A 213 -9.77 6.75 -4.10
CA THR A 213 -10.54 7.47 -3.08
C THR A 213 -11.14 8.80 -3.53
N ILE A 214 -10.83 9.30 -4.74
CA ILE A 214 -11.39 10.57 -5.23
C ILE A 214 -12.92 10.51 -5.34
N PRO A 215 -13.55 9.51 -6.00
CA PRO A 215 -15.01 9.50 -6.16
C PRO A 215 -15.75 9.40 -4.83
N ILE A 216 -15.26 8.58 -3.89
CA ILE A 216 -15.86 8.46 -2.55
C ILE A 216 -15.69 9.75 -1.74
N THR A 217 -14.59 10.48 -1.92
CA THR A 217 -14.40 11.79 -1.27
C THR A 217 -15.41 12.80 -1.79
N ILE A 218 -15.60 12.90 -3.10
CA ILE A 218 -16.61 13.78 -3.70
C ILE A 218 -18.01 13.42 -3.20
N LYS A 219 -18.34 12.12 -3.16
CA LYS A 219 -19.61 11.62 -2.62
C LYS A 219 -19.82 12.08 -1.17
N ARG A 220 -18.86 11.83 -0.27
CA ARG A 220 -18.97 12.16 1.15
C ARG A 220 -19.10 13.68 1.38
N ILE A 221 -18.39 14.50 0.62
CA ILE A 221 -18.54 15.96 0.67
C ILE A 221 -19.98 16.36 0.32
N ARG A 222 -20.56 15.76 -0.73
CA ARG A 222 -21.95 16.01 -1.14
C ARG A 222 -22.95 15.61 -0.06
N GLU A 223 -22.77 14.46 0.58
CA GLU A 223 -23.62 13.97 1.68
C GLU A 223 -23.60 14.90 2.90
N ILE A 224 -22.45 15.50 3.22
CA ILE A 224 -22.35 16.46 4.34
C ILE A 224 -23.07 17.77 4.03
N ILE A 225 -22.87 18.31 2.82
CA ILE A 225 -23.49 19.57 2.39
C ILE A 225 -25.02 19.39 2.33
N ASN A 226 -25.48 18.35 1.64
CA ASN A 226 -26.88 18.08 1.35
C ASN A 226 -27.32 16.69 1.82
N PRO A 227 -27.53 16.48 3.13
CA PRO A 227 -27.91 15.16 3.68
C PRO A 227 -29.30 14.68 3.22
N SER A 228 -30.13 15.57 2.66
CA SER A 228 -31.44 15.25 2.11
C SER A 228 -31.39 14.71 0.68
N VAL A 229 -30.31 14.97 -0.08
CA VAL A 229 -30.14 14.54 -1.47
C VAL A 229 -29.37 13.22 -1.49
N SER A 230 -30.05 12.14 -1.10
CA SER A 230 -29.51 10.77 -1.16
C SER A 230 -29.99 10.05 -2.42
N GLU A 231 -29.95 10.73 -3.56
CA GLU A 231 -30.26 10.08 -4.84
C GLU A 231 -29.03 9.36 -5.35
N ILE A 232 -29.19 8.04 -5.57
CA ILE A 232 -28.15 7.18 -6.11
C ILE A 232 -27.82 7.64 -7.53
N ASN A 233 -26.58 8.07 -7.75
CA ASN A 233 -26.10 8.51 -9.05
C ASN A 233 -24.93 7.67 -9.56
N SER A 234 -24.41 7.98 -10.74
CA SER A 234 -23.25 7.29 -11.31
C SER A 234 -21.99 7.37 -10.44
N LEU A 235 -21.82 8.46 -9.67
CA LEU A 235 -20.70 8.62 -8.74
C LEU A 235 -20.79 7.60 -7.59
N ASP A 236 -21.99 7.28 -7.11
CA ASP A 236 -22.20 6.24 -6.10
C ASP A 236 -21.80 4.87 -6.62
N ILE A 237 -22.18 4.55 -7.85
CA ILE A 237 -21.86 3.27 -8.49
C ILE A 237 -20.34 3.12 -8.67
N ILE A 238 -19.68 4.16 -9.19
CA ILE A 238 -18.23 4.16 -9.43
C ILE A 238 -17.45 4.11 -8.11
N SER A 239 -17.83 4.94 -7.13
CA SER A 239 -17.18 4.94 -5.83
C SER A 239 -17.32 3.60 -5.12
N SER A 240 -18.49 2.96 -5.22
CA SER A 240 -18.74 1.61 -4.68
C SER A 240 -17.84 0.57 -5.32
N LEU A 241 -17.71 0.58 -6.66
CA LEU A 241 -16.85 -0.37 -7.37
C LEU A 241 -15.40 -0.23 -6.90
N LEU A 242 -14.87 1.00 -6.97
CA LEU A 242 -13.47 1.27 -6.75
C LEU A 242 -13.07 0.97 -5.30
N ILE A 243 -13.83 1.47 -4.32
CA ILE A 243 -13.50 1.27 -2.90
C ILE A 243 -13.60 -0.20 -2.49
N CYS A 244 -14.58 -0.94 -3.02
CA CYS A 244 -14.74 -2.35 -2.67
C CYS A 244 -13.66 -3.23 -3.33
N SER A 245 -13.09 -2.77 -4.45
CA SER A 245 -12.01 -3.42 -5.20
C SER A 245 -10.60 -3.06 -4.71
N GLN A 246 -10.45 -2.38 -3.58
CA GLN A 246 -9.15 -1.88 -3.10
C GLN A 246 -8.06 -2.97 -3.06
N GLY A 247 -8.36 -4.12 -2.44
CA GLY A 247 -7.42 -5.24 -2.36
C GLY A 247 -6.99 -5.82 -3.72
N PHE A 248 -7.80 -5.63 -4.78
CA PHE A 248 -7.42 -6.00 -6.15
C PHE A 248 -6.36 -5.06 -6.72
N TRP A 249 -6.50 -3.75 -6.51
CA TRP A 249 -5.53 -2.77 -6.98
C TRP A 249 -4.18 -2.96 -6.29
N ASP A 250 -4.18 -3.19 -4.98
CA ASP A 250 -2.97 -3.46 -4.22
C ASP A 250 -2.29 -4.76 -4.66
N PHE A 251 -3.08 -5.80 -4.93
CA PHE A 251 -2.60 -7.05 -5.53
C PHE A 251 -1.94 -6.82 -6.89
N TRP A 252 -2.57 -6.03 -7.76
CA TRP A 252 -2.07 -5.76 -9.09
C TRP A 252 -0.71 -5.05 -9.02
N ILE A 253 -0.58 -4.06 -8.14
CA ILE A 253 0.70 -3.39 -7.90
C ILE A 253 1.74 -4.35 -7.29
N PHE A 254 1.35 -5.11 -6.27
CA PHE A 254 2.24 -6.01 -5.55
C PHE A 254 2.84 -7.09 -6.46
N ILE A 255 2.04 -7.71 -7.34
CA ILE A 255 2.53 -8.75 -8.24
C ILE A 255 3.26 -8.16 -9.45
N ILE A 256 2.69 -7.16 -10.13
CA ILE A 256 3.27 -6.68 -11.40
C ILE A 256 4.61 -6.01 -11.18
N PHE A 257 4.75 -5.25 -10.09
CA PHE A 257 5.96 -4.48 -9.85
C PHE A 257 7.01 -5.23 -9.01
N ASP A 258 6.70 -6.43 -8.51
CA ASP A 258 7.66 -7.29 -7.84
C ASP A 258 8.17 -8.43 -8.75
N PRO A 259 9.36 -8.27 -9.36
CA PRO A 259 9.90 -9.27 -10.28
C PRO A 259 10.25 -10.59 -9.60
N GLU A 260 10.59 -10.59 -8.31
CA GLU A 260 10.92 -11.82 -7.58
C GLU A 260 9.67 -12.68 -7.37
N ILE A 261 8.51 -12.04 -7.21
CA ILE A 261 7.22 -12.73 -7.10
C ILE A 261 6.83 -13.29 -8.47
N ARG A 262 6.95 -12.50 -9.54
CA ARG A 262 6.62 -12.95 -10.91
C ARG A 262 7.45 -14.13 -11.36
N SER A 263 8.75 -14.12 -11.08
CA SER A 263 9.65 -15.21 -11.47
C SER A 263 9.29 -16.53 -10.77
N LYS A 264 8.94 -16.47 -9.47
CA LYS A 264 8.50 -17.67 -8.73
C LYS A 264 7.12 -18.16 -9.13
N LEU A 265 6.21 -17.26 -9.45
CA LEU A 265 4.88 -17.62 -9.94
C LEU A 265 4.87 -18.05 -11.43
N LYS A 266 6.02 -17.98 -12.12
CA LYS A 266 6.15 -18.26 -13.57
C LYS A 266 5.13 -17.47 -14.42
N ILE A 267 4.73 -16.29 -13.96
CA ILE A 267 3.78 -15.43 -14.68
C ILE A 267 4.55 -14.71 -15.78
N ASN A 268 4.56 -15.29 -16.98
CA ASN A 268 5.22 -14.74 -18.17
C ASN A 268 4.34 -13.73 -18.94
N CYS A 269 3.49 -12.96 -18.26
CA CYS A 269 2.77 -11.86 -18.90
C CYS A 269 3.65 -10.60 -18.91
N CYS A 270 4.01 -10.16 -20.12
CA CYS A 270 4.72 -8.91 -20.44
C CYS A 270 6.18 -8.80 -19.94
N SER A 271 7.08 -9.71 -20.37
CA SER A 271 8.50 -9.73 -19.92
C SER A 271 9.57 -9.48 -20.98
N SER A 272 9.24 -8.96 -22.18
CA SER A 272 10.25 -8.89 -23.26
C SER A 272 11.45 -7.96 -22.99
N SER A 273 11.34 -6.94 -22.15
CA SER A 273 12.45 -5.99 -21.90
C SER A 273 13.19 -6.18 -20.57
N TYR A 274 12.62 -6.96 -19.63
CA TYR A 274 13.12 -7.02 -18.25
C TYR A 274 14.07 -8.20 -17.98
N SER A 275 13.90 -9.33 -18.70
CA SER A 275 14.85 -10.45 -18.66
C SER A 275 16.26 -10.03 -19.03
N LYS A 276 16.39 -9.16 -20.05
CA LYS A 276 17.68 -8.65 -20.52
C LYS A 276 18.40 -7.82 -19.46
N TYR A 277 17.71 -6.90 -18.79
CA TYR A 277 18.34 -6.03 -17.78
C TYR A 277 18.79 -6.79 -16.53
N TYR A 278 18.03 -7.80 -16.08
CA TYR A 278 18.43 -8.61 -14.92
C TYR A 278 19.57 -9.59 -15.25
N GLN A 279 19.61 -10.11 -16.48
CA GLN A 279 20.74 -10.88 -16.98
C GLN A 279 22.01 -10.02 -17.11
N GLU A 280 21.87 -8.78 -17.59
CA GLU A 280 22.98 -7.81 -17.65
C GLU A 280 23.51 -7.45 -16.26
N ILE A 281 22.64 -7.27 -15.25
CA ILE A 281 23.08 -7.00 -13.87
C ILE A 281 23.81 -8.21 -13.27
N ASN A 282 23.32 -9.42 -13.48
CA ASN A 282 24.00 -10.62 -13.00
C ASN A 282 25.36 -10.82 -13.68
N LEU A 283 25.47 -10.49 -14.97
CA LEU A 283 26.74 -10.49 -15.71
C LEU A 283 27.72 -9.44 -15.16
N VAL A 284 27.27 -8.22 -14.88
CA VAL A 284 28.11 -7.14 -14.32
C VAL A 284 28.57 -7.47 -12.89
N ASN A 285 27.69 -8.02 -12.06
CA ASN A 285 28.06 -8.45 -10.70
C ASN A 285 29.09 -9.59 -10.71
N PHE A 286 28.95 -10.53 -11.66
CA PHE A 286 29.91 -11.62 -11.84
C PHE A 286 31.28 -11.11 -12.32
N GLN A 287 31.30 -10.16 -13.24
CA GLN A 287 32.53 -9.53 -13.74
C GLN A 287 33.26 -8.73 -12.64
N ASN A 288 32.54 -7.97 -11.83
CA ASN A 288 33.12 -7.20 -10.72
C ASN A 288 33.69 -8.10 -9.62
N HIS A 289 33.05 -9.25 -9.35
CA HIS A 289 33.56 -10.22 -8.39
C HIS A 289 34.89 -10.83 -8.87
N ASN A 290 35.01 -11.15 -10.16
CA ASN A 290 36.25 -11.66 -10.75
C ASN A 290 37.37 -10.60 -10.80
N GLN A 291 37.04 -9.34 -11.07
CA GLN A 291 38.03 -8.25 -11.06
C GLN A 291 38.59 -7.98 -9.66
N ASN A 292 37.75 -7.98 -8.62
CA ASN A 292 38.21 -7.81 -7.24
C ASN A 292 39.06 -8.99 -6.76
N GLN A 293 38.77 -10.22 -7.21
CA GLN A 293 39.62 -11.39 -6.92
C GLN A 293 41.00 -11.28 -7.59
N ASN A 294 41.05 -10.83 -8.85
CA ASN A 294 42.31 -10.65 -9.57
C ASN A 294 43.17 -9.50 -8.99
N GLN A 295 42.55 -8.41 -8.52
CA GLN A 295 43.28 -7.31 -7.87
C GLN A 295 43.88 -7.73 -6.52
N ASN A 296 43.15 -8.50 -5.72
CA ASN A 296 43.65 -9.03 -4.45
C ASN A 296 44.78 -10.06 -4.65
N GLN A 297 44.74 -10.87 -5.73
CA GLN A 297 45.84 -11.78 -6.06
C GLN A 297 47.12 -11.04 -6.50
N ASN A 298 46.99 -9.97 -7.28
CA ASN A 298 48.14 -9.16 -7.71
C ASN A 298 48.75 -8.35 -6.55
N GLN A 299 47.95 -7.90 -5.58
CA GLN A 299 48.48 -7.23 -4.38
C GLN A 299 49.26 -8.20 -3.48
N ASN A 300 48.78 -9.44 -3.33
CA ASN A 300 49.49 -10.47 -2.57
C ASN A 300 50.79 -10.91 -3.26
N GLN A 301 50.84 -10.97 -4.60
CA GLN A 301 52.07 -11.26 -5.33
C GLN A 301 53.11 -10.14 -5.23
N ASN A 302 52.67 -8.88 -5.25
CA ASN A 302 53.58 -7.74 -5.09
C ASN A 302 54.14 -7.64 -3.66
N GLN A 303 53.36 -7.97 -2.63
CA GLN A 303 53.88 -8.01 -1.24
C GLN A 303 54.95 -9.08 -1.04
N ILE A 304 54.81 -10.26 -1.67
CA ILE A 304 55.84 -11.32 -1.62
C ILE A 304 57.13 -10.92 -2.36
N PHE A 305 57.03 -10.03 -3.35
CA PHE A 305 58.19 -9.54 -4.10
C PHE A 305 59.02 -8.52 -3.29
N PHE A 306 58.37 -7.63 -2.53
CA PHE A 306 59.07 -6.64 -1.69
C PHE A 306 59.72 -7.24 -0.44
N GLU A 307 59.24 -8.38 0.08
CA GLU A 307 59.81 -9.02 1.27
C GLU A 307 61.13 -9.79 0.99
N ASN A 308 61.47 -10.00 -0.29
CA ASN A 308 62.70 -10.69 -0.71
C ASN A 308 63.86 -9.73 -1.05
N ASP A 309 63.60 -8.44 -1.23
CA ASP A 309 64.65 -7.44 -1.56
C ASP A 309 65.32 -6.84 -0.30
N ASP A 310 64.74 -7.04 0.90
CA ASP A 310 65.29 -6.57 2.18
C ASP A 310 66.29 -7.56 2.83
N LEU A 311 66.63 -8.66 2.15
CA LEU A 311 67.48 -9.75 2.67
C LEU A 311 68.82 -9.94 1.95
N ASN A 312 69.27 -9.00 1.10
CA ASN A 312 70.59 -9.05 0.45
C ASN A 312 71.47 -7.84 0.76
#